data_AF-A0A0L0ACN3-F1
#
_entry.id   AF-A0A0L0ACN3-F1
#
_cell.length_a   1.000
_cell.length_b   1.000
_cell.length_c   1.000
_cell.angle_alpha   90.00
_cell.angle_beta   90.00
_cell.angle_gamma   90.00
#
_symmetry.space_group_name_H-M   'P 1'
#
loop_
_entity.id
_entity.type
_entity.pdbx_description
1 polymer ?
#
loop_
_entity_poly.entity_id
_entity_poly.type
_entity_poly.pdbx_seq_one_letter_code
_entity_poly.pdbx_strand_id
1 'polypeptide(L)'
;MSRKVRYVSIIIIISGLLAALLMHYFYSFDQQQFCFFGKQTSYHSDTEHSYWVNKGTQHSNIPRTIKSCQKESDGAGDLMFSLYENLCRDGQFSDKLKPQARTIVQTYFSDFSNNLIDDDGRRKNLQGSDEDIFRRFMSMGDPSQTSKSFTEACRYFAPRNGVREARPWVVISVAFYSDRTFSQCMTEHNLVKKIPDVKYSYCKGIGW
;
A
#
# COMPACT_ATOMS: atom_id res chain seq x y z
N MET A 1 -9.00 -66.64 -33.21
CA MET A 1 -8.39 -65.30 -33.32
C MET A 1 -6.89 -65.48 -33.57
N SER A 2 -6.39 -65.09 -34.74
CA SER A 2 -5.04 -65.41 -35.24
C SER A 2 -3.94 -64.79 -34.35
N ARG A 3 -2.84 -65.52 -34.09
CA ARG A 3 -1.69 -65.04 -33.29
C ARG A 3 -1.19 -63.66 -33.73
N LYS A 4 -1.29 -63.34 -35.03
CA LYS A 4 -0.93 -62.03 -35.59
C LYS A 4 -1.75 -60.86 -35.00
N VAL A 5 -3.03 -61.07 -34.69
CA VAL A 5 -3.91 -60.03 -34.14
C VAL A 5 -3.52 -59.68 -32.71
N ARG A 6 -3.10 -60.68 -31.91
CA ARG A 6 -2.64 -60.44 -30.52
C ARG A 6 -1.32 -59.66 -30.47
N TYR A 7 -0.39 -59.93 -31.37
CA TYR A 7 0.89 -59.18 -31.43
C TYR A 7 0.69 -57.71 -31.81
N VAL A 8 -0.19 -57.42 -32.76
CA VAL A 8 -0.49 -56.04 -33.17
C VAL A 8 -1.15 -55.26 -32.01
N SER A 9 -2.09 -55.88 -31.28
CA SER A 9 -2.71 -55.23 -30.11
C SER A 9 -1.70 -54.94 -28.98
N ILE A 10 -0.76 -55.84 -28.72
CA ILE A 10 0.27 -55.63 -27.69
C ILE A 10 1.22 -54.48 -28.08
N ILE A 11 1.63 -54.39 -29.34
CA ILE A 11 2.52 -53.32 -29.81
C ILE A 11 1.84 -51.94 -29.70
N ILE A 12 0.55 -51.85 -30.02
CA ILE A 12 -0.21 -50.59 -29.91
C ILE A 12 -0.36 -50.16 -28.45
N ILE A 13 -0.59 -51.09 -27.52
CA ILE A 13 -0.68 -50.79 -26.09
C ILE A 13 0.67 -50.29 -25.55
N ILE A 14 1.77 -50.94 -25.95
CA ILE A 14 3.13 -50.55 -25.52
C ILE A 14 3.51 -49.19 -26.09
N SER A 15 3.19 -48.90 -27.36
CA SER A 15 3.49 -47.58 -27.95
C SER A 15 2.67 -46.46 -27.31
N GLY A 16 1.39 -46.72 -26.99
CA GLY A 16 0.55 -45.78 -26.25
C GLY A 16 1.07 -45.48 -24.84
N LEU A 17 1.54 -46.51 -24.12
CA LEU A 17 2.16 -46.34 -22.79
C LEU A 17 3.48 -45.55 -22.86
N LEU A 18 4.32 -45.81 -23.87
CA LEU A 18 5.57 -45.07 -24.09
C LEU A 18 5.31 -43.59 -24.43
N ALA A 19 4.31 -43.31 -25.28
CA ALA A 19 3.92 -41.95 -25.61
C ALA A 19 3.35 -41.21 -24.39
N ALA A 20 2.53 -41.88 -23.57
CA ALA A 20 2.01 -41.31 -22.33
C ALA A 20 3.12 -41.03 -21.31
N LEU A 21 4.09 -41.94 -21.16
CA LEU A 21 5.25 -41.74 -20.30
C LEU A 21 6.14 -40.60 -20.79
N LEU A 22 6.36 -40.47 -22.11
CA LEU A 22 7.09 -39.34 -22.69
C LEU A 22 6.35 -38.03 -22.47
N MET A 23 5.05 -37.98 -22.71
CA MET A 23 4.23 -36.79 -22.46
C MET A 23 4.24 -36.41 -20.98
N HIS A 24 4.14 -37.39 -20.07
CA HIS A 24 4.23 -37.13 -18.63
C HIS A 24 5.63 -36.63 -18.23
N TYR A 25 6.69 -37.20 -18.81
CA TYR A 25 8.06 -36.75 -18.62
C TYR A 25 8.24 -35.30 -19.09
N PHE A 26 7.76 -34.94 -20.28
CA PHE A 26 7.79 -33.56 -20.80
C PHE A 26 6.91 -32.59 -20.00
N TYR A 27 5.73 -33.01 -19.54
CA TYR A 27 4.86 -32.18 -18.70
C TYR A 27 5.46 -31.95 -17.30
N SER A 28 6.16 -32.94 -16.75
CA SER A 28 6.88 -32.81 -15.48
C SER A 28 8.22 -32.07 -15.59
N PHE A 29 8.73 -31.87 -16.82
CA PHE A 29 9.95 -31.10 -17.09
C PHE A 29 9.73 -29.58 -17.00
N ASP A 30 8.48 -29.11 -16.95
CA ASP A 30 8.12 -27.69 -16.96
C ASP A 30 8.32 -26.97 -15.59
N GLN A 31 9.03 -27.58 -14.63
CA GLN A 31 9.34 -26.93 -13.35
C GLN A 31 10.81 -26.94 -12.92
N GLN A 32 11.69 -27.61 -13.67
CA GLN A 32 13.13 -27.42 -13.49
C GLN A 32 13.63 -26.60 -14.67
N GLN A 33 13.55 -25.27 -14.55
CA GLN A 33 14.18 -24.39 -15.53
C GLN A 33 15.68 -24.73 -15.61
N PHE A 34 16.06 -25.46 -16.65
CA PHE A 34 17.46 -25.67 -17.03
C PHE A 34 17.97 -24.34 -17.54
N CYS A 35 18.57 -23.56 -16.64
CA CYS A 35 19.16 -22.30 -17.00
C CYS A 35 20.49 -22.57 -17.71
N PHE A 36 20.43 -22.80 -19.02
CA PHE A 36 21.58 -23.09 -19.87
C PHE A 36 22.70 -22.05 -19.76
N PHE A 37 22.36 -20.79 -19.46
CA PHE A 37 23.31 -19.68 -19.29
C PHE A 37 23.52 -19.26 -17.82
N GLY A 38 23.16 -20.15 -16.88
CA GLY A 38 23.26 -19.91 -15.44
C GLY A 38 22.03 -19.23 -14.84
N LYS A 39 21.93 -19.28 -13.50
CA LYS A 39 20.86 -18.65 -12.72
C LYS A 39 21.31 -17.29 -12.21
N GLN A 40 20.42 -16.32 -12.25
CA GLN A 40 20.57 -15.08 -11.49
C GLN A 40 19.64 -15.09 -10.29
N THR A 41 20.19 -14.75 -9.13
CA THR A 41 19.40 -14.56 -7.91
C THR A 41 19.31 -13.06 -7.64
N SER A 42 18.08 -12.58 -7.46
CA SER A 42 17.79 -11.25 -6.95
C SER A 42 16.99 -11.37 -5.66
N TYR A 43 17.02 -10.33 -4.85
CA TYR A 43 16.17 -10.20 -3.67
C TYR A 43 15.24 -9.01 -3.89
N HIS A 44 13.96 -9.22 -3.64
CA HIS A 44 12.96 -8.16 -3.68
C HIS A 44 12.30 -8.06 -2.31
N SER A 45 12.13 -6.84 -1.83
CA SER A 45 11.46 -6.60 -0.56
C SER A 45 9.97 -6.90 -0.69
N ASP A 46 9.46 -7.75 0.19
CA ASP A 46 8.08 -8.19 0.23
C ASP A 46 7.31 -7.37 1.27
N THR A 47 6.83 -6.22 0.80
CA THR A 47 6.08 -5.28 1.63
C THR A 47 4.74 -5.83 2.08
N GLU A 48 4.14 -6.76 1.32
CA GLU A 48 2.85 -7.39 1.64
C GLU A 48 2.95 -8.28 2.87
N HIS A 49 4.04 -9.05 3.01
CA HIS A 49 4.28 -9.92 4.16
C HIS A 49 5.12 -9.25 5.26
N SER A 50 5.07 -7.92 5.34
CA SER A 50 5.73 -7.17 6.40
C SER A 50 5.07 -7.40 7.76
N TYR A 51 5.87 -7.41 8.82
CA TYR A 51 5.41 -7.68 10.19
C TYR A 51 6.11 -6.77 11.20
N TRP A 52 5.50 -6.59 12.37
CA TRP A 52 6.04 -5.77 13.44
C TRP A 52 6.81 -6.61 14.45
N VAL A 53 8.00 -6.14 14.84
CA VAL A 53 8.83 -6.77 15.87
C VAL A 53 9.25 -5.76 16.92
N ASN A 54 9.53 -6.24 18.13
CA ASN A 54 10.12 -5.42 19.17
C ASN A 54 11.52 -4.96 18.78
N LYS A 55 11.80 -3.68 19.02
CA LYS A 55 13.10 -3.03 18.82
C LYS A 55 13.74 -2.80 20.19
N GLY A 56 14.94 -3.32 20.38
CA GLY A 56 15.68 -3.17 21.63
C GLY A 56 15.19 -4.12 22.72
N THR A 57 15.45 -3.76 23.98
CA THR A 57 15.21 -4.60 25.17
C THR A 57 13.82 -4.44 25.78
N GLN A 58 13.10 -3.38 25.43
CA GLN A 58 11.71 -3.18 25.86
C GLN A 58 10.77 -3.96 24.95
N HIS A 59 10.00 -4.87 25.54
CA HIS A 59 9.05 -5.70 24.82
C HIS A 59 7.62 -5.19 25.02
N SER A 60 6.99 -4.82 23.91
CA SER A 60 5.56 -4.56 23.82
C SER A 60 4.78 -5.83 23.48
N ASN A 61 3.55 -5.90 23.97
CA ASN A 61 2.60 -6.94 23.57
C ASN A 61 2.04 -6.59 22.18
N ILE A 62 2.68 -7.13 21.13
CA ILE A 62 2.40 -6.79 19.74
C ILE A 62 0.89 -6.87 19.39
N PRO A 63 0.16 -7.97 19.67
CA PRO A 63 -1.28 -8.03 19.33
C PRO A 63 -2.11 -6.94 20.02
N ARG A 64 -1.84 -6.64 21.30
CA ARG A 64 -2.54 -5.57 22.02
C ARG A 64 -2.19 -4.20 21.47
N THR A 65 -0.90 -3.95 21.20
CA THR A 65 -0.41 -2.70 20.64
C THR A 65 -1.02 -2.45 19.26
N ILE A 66 -1.05 -3.44 18.36
CA ILE A 66 -1.69 -3.32 17.05
C ILE A 66 -3.15 -2.88 17.21
N LYS A 67 -3.92 -3.53 18.07
CA LYS A 67 -5.33 -3.17 18.28
C LYS A 67 -5.50 -1.75 18.82
N SER A 68 -4.61 -1.32 19.72
CA SER A 68 -4.62 0.04 20.28
C SER A 68 -4.28 1.08 19.22
N CYS A 69 -3.17 0.88 18.50
CA CYS A 69 -2.73 1.77 17.43
C CYS A 69 -3.72 1.81 16.26
N GLN A 70 -4.43 0.70 15.98
CA GLN A 70 -5.49 0.70 14.97
C GLN A 70 -6.63 1.64 15.39
N LYS A 71 -7.06 1.59 16.65
CA LYS A 71 -8.12 2.48 17.15
C LYS A 71 -7.70 3.96 17.07
N GLU A 72 -6.43 4.25 17.34
CA GLU A 72 -5.89 5.60 17.22
C GLU A 72 -5.83 6.06 15.76
N SER A 73 -5.38 5.18 14.86
CA SER A 73 -5.38 5.39 13.41
C SER A 73 -6.79 5.67 12.87
N ASP A 74 -7.77 4.86 13.26
CA ASP A 74 -9.18 5.05 12.86
C ASP A 74 -9.70 6.41 13.34
N GLY A 75 -9.39 6.79 14.58
CA GLY A 75 -9.74 8.10 15.15
C GLY A 75 -9.06 9.27 14.43
N ALA A 76 -7.81 9.09 13.98
CA ALA A 76 -7.09 10.07 13.18
C ALA A 76 -7.73 10.25 11.79
N GLY A 77 -8.19 9.16 11.18
CA GLY A 77 -8.97 9.19 9.95
C GLY A 77 -10.30 9.94 10.11
N ASP A 78 -11.04 9.65 11.17
CA ASP A 78 -12.28 10.36 11.52
C ASP A 78 -12.07 11.86 11.76
N LEU A 79 -10.96 12.23 12.40
CA LEU A 79 -10.58 13.62 12.60
C LEU A 79 -10.30 14.33 11.27
N MET A 80 -9.54 13.70 10.36
CA MET A 80 -9.26 14.27 9.04
C MET A 80 -10.54 14.45 8.21
N PHE A 81 -11.45 13.47 8.24
CA PHE A 81 -12.77 13.65 7.63
C PHE A 81 -13.51 14.81 8.30
N SER A 82 -13.61 14.84 9.63
CA SER A 82 -14.31 15.93 10.34
C SER A 82 -13.79 17.33 9.97
N LEU A 83 -12.46 17.47 9.82
CA LEU A 83 -11.82 18.71 9.36
C LEU A 83 -12.20 19.06 7.92
N TYR A 84 -12.16 18.07 7.01
CA TYR A 84 -12.58 18.21 5.63
C TYR A 84 -14.07 18.60 5.51
N GLU A 85 -14.95 17.89 6.22
CA GLU A 85 -16.40 18.16 6.25
C GLU A 85 -16.68 19.58 6.73
N ASN A 86 -16.00 20.00 7.80
CA ASN A 86 -16.17 21.31 8.38
C ASN A 86 -15.70 22.42 7.45
N LEU A 87 -14.57 22.24 6.76
CA LEU A 87 -14.11 23.17 5.72
C LEU A 87 -15.06 23.24 4.53
N CYS A 88 -15.61 22.12 4.08
CA CYS A 88 -16.54 22.09 2.96
C CYS A 88 -17.86 22.79 3.31
N ARG A 89 -18.36 22.63 4.53
CA ARG A 89 -19.62 23.21 4.97
C ARG A 89 -19.50 24.68 5.35
N ASP A 90 -18.53 25.01 6.19
CA ASP A 90 -18.44 26.31 6.87
C ASP A 90 -17.34 27.21 6.27
N GLY A 91 -16.50 26.68 5.38
CA GLY A 91 -15.40 27.42 4.76
C GLY A 91 -14.23 27.70 5.71
N GLN A 92 -14.29 27.25 6.95
CA GLN A 92 -13.26 27.45 7.98
C GLN A 92 -13.35 26.36 9.05
N PHE A 93 -12.29 26.17 9.82
CA PHE A 93 -12.35 25.26 10.97
C PHE A 93 -13.15 25.87 12.11
N SER A 94 -14.01 25.08 12.73
CA SER A 94 -14.68 25.43 13.99
C SER A 94 -13.65 25.57 15.11
N ASP A 95 -13.96 26.36 16.14
CA ASP A 95 -13.04 26.59 17.26
C ASP A 95 -12.66 25.30 18.00
N LYS A 96 -13.55 24.31 17.99
CA LYS A 96 -13.29 22.98 18.55
C LYS A 96 -12.22 22.19 17.77
N LEU A 97 -12.10 22.44 16.47
CA LEU A 97 -11.26 21.69 15.54
C LEU A 97 -9.96 22.42 15.16
N LYS A 98 -9.91 23.75 15.32
CA LYS A 98 -8.72 24.57 15.03
C LYS A 98 -7.44 24.04 15.70
N PRO A 99 -7.43 23.67 17.00
CA PRO A 99 -6.22 23.16 17.64
C PRO A 99 -5.69 21.89 16.98
N GLN A 100 -6.57 20.95 16.64
CA GLN A 100 -6.21 19.68 16.01
C GLN A 100 -5.74 19.91 14.58
N ALA A 101 -6.43 20.78 13.82
CA ALA A 101 -6.00 21.16 12.48
C ALA A 101 -4.58 21.72 12.47
N ARG A 102 -4.29 22.64 13.40
CA ARG A 102 -2.95 23.23 13.57
C ARG A 102 -1.91 22.17 13.88
N THR A 103 -2.20 21.23 14.79
CA THR A 103 -1.27 20.14 15.10
C THR A 103 -0.96 19.31 13.86
N ILE A 104 -1.97 18.94 13.06
CA ILE A 104 -1.80 18.16 11.83
C ILE A 104 -0.96 18.93 10.80
N VAL A 105 -1.24 20.23 10.63
CA VAL A 105 -0.48 21.10 9.72
C VAL A 105 0.99 21.17 10.14
N GLN A 106 1.26 21.41 11.43
CA GLN A 106 2.61 21.63 11.93
C GLN A 106 3.47 20.37 12.00
N THR A 107 2.85 19.22 12.24
CA THR A 107 3.57 17.95 12.38
C THR A 107 3.53 17.17 11.07
N TYR A 108 2.34 16.75 10.66
CA TYR A 108 2.17 15.83 9.56
C TYR A 108 2.40 16.48 8.20
N PHE A 109 1.76 17.62 7.90
CA PHE A 109 1.94 18.27 6.60
C PHE A 109 3.32 18.89 6.42
N SER A 110 3.94 19.38 7.51
CA SER A 110 5.33 19.83 7.47
C SER A 110 6.25 18.69 7.04
N ASP A 111 6.14 17.52 7.66
CA ASP A 111 6.93 16.35 7.32
C ASP A 111 6.60 15.76 5.95
N PHE A 112 5.34 15.78 5.54
CA PHE A 112 4.95 15.39 4.18
C PHE A 112 5.60 16.32 3.14
N SER A 113 5.60 17.63 3.42
CA SER A 113 6.19 18.65 2.55
C SER A 113 7.72 18.66 2.58
N ASN A 114 8.35 18.12 3.63
CA ASN A 114 9.82 17.95 3.70
C ASN A 114 10.34 16.93 2.67
N ASN A 115 9.47 16.10 2.08
CA ASN A 115 9.83 15.20 0.98
C ASN A 115 9.75 15.86 -0.41
N LEU A 116 9.45 17.16 -0.48
CA LEU A 116 9.45 17.90 -1.74
C LEU A 116 10.88 18.23 -2.19
N ILE A 117 11.07 18.24 -3.51
CA ILE A 117 12.39 18.28 -4.17
C ILE A 117 13.18 19.57 -3.87
N ASP A 118 12.51 20.66 -3.50
CA ASP A 118 13.16 21.92 -3.12
C ASP A 118 12.45 22.66 -1.97
N ASP A 119 13.20 23.60 -1.35
CA ASP A 119 12.72 24.46 -0.26
C ASP A 119 11.57 25.39 -0.70
N ASP A 120 11.51 25.74 -1.98
CA ASP A 120 10.48 26.61 -2.52
C ASP A 120 9.11 25.91 -2.61
N GLY A 121 9.09 24.66 -3.06
CA GLY A 121 7.91 23.80 -3.07
C GLY A 121 7.39 23.52 -1.67
N ARG A 122 8.30 23.27 -0.71
CA ARG A 122 7.96 23.16 0.70
C ARG A 122 7.31 24.43 1.25
N ARG A 123 7.95 25.59 1.04
CA ARG A 123 7.43 26.88 1.49
C ARG A 123 6.05 27.18 0.89
N LYS A 124 5.86 26.94 -0.41
CA LYS A 124 4.58 27.16 -1.10
C LYS A 124 3.44 26.32 -0.52
N ASN A 125 3.71 25.07 -0.16
CA ASN A 125 2.69 24.18 0.39
C ASN A 125 2.30 24.52 1.84
N LEU A 126 3.23 25.07 2.61
CA LEU A 126 3.01 25.48 4.01
C LEU A 126 2.67 26.97 4.19
N GLN A 127 2.49 27.73 3.11
CA GLN A 127 2.24 29.18 3.18
C GLN A 127 0.74 29.51 3.26
N GLY A 128 0.27 30.11 4.35
CA GLY A 128 -1.09 30.66 4.46
C GLY A 128 -1.75 30.29 5.78
N SER A 129 -3.07 30.32 5.81
CA SER A 129 -3.84 29.84 6.96
C SER A 129 -3.76 28.31 7.09
N ASP A 130 -4.06 27.79 8.29
CA ASP A 130 -4.13 26.34 8.53
C ASP A 130 -5.15 25.70 7.58
N GLU A 131 -6.25 26.40 7.29
CA GLU A 131 -7.28 26.02 6.32
C GLU A 131 -6.73 25.92 4.89
N ASP A 132 -5.93 26.89 4.44
CA ASP A 132 -5.37 26.90 3.09
C ASP A 132 -4.35 25.78 2.89
N ILE A 133 -3.53 25.53 3.91
CA ILE A 133 -2.57 24.43 3.90
C ILE A 133 -3.32 23.09 3.85
N PHE A 134 -4.39 22.94 4.62
CA PHE A 134 -5.21 21.74 4.59
C PHE A 134 -5.91 21.54 3.23
N ARG A 135 -6.45 22.59 2.62
CA ARG A 135 -7.03 22.53 1.27
C ARG A 135 -6.02 22.08 0.23
N ARG A 136 -4.79 22.61 0.29
CA ARG A 136 -3.67 22.18 -0.56
C ARG A 136 -3.40 20.70 -0.39
N PHE A 137 -3.25 20.26 0.85
CA PHE A 137 -3.01 18.86 1.15
C PHE A 137 -4.12 17.94 0.61
N MET A 138 -5.38 18.30 0.83
CA MET A 138 -6.53 17.54 0.32
C MET A 138 -6.65 17.59 -1.22
N SER A 139 -5.97 18.52 -1.87
CA SER A 139 -5.83 18.62 -3.32
C SER A 139 -4.53 18.00 -3.85
N MET A 140 -3.92 17.07 -3.11
CA MET A 140 -2.64 16.42 -3.44
C MET A 140 -1.45 17.38 -3.58
N GLY A 141 -1.49 18.54 -2.93
CA GLY A 141 -0.36 19.46 -2.87
C GLY A 141 -0.07 20.26 -4.14
N ASP A 142 -1.00 20.32 -5.11
CA ASP A 142 -0.90 21.19 -6.29
C ASP A 142 -1.47 22.59 -5.97
N PRO A 143 -0.64 23.63 -5.77
CA PRO A 143 -1.09 24.98 -5.44
C PRO A 143 -1.92 25.62 -6.57
N SER A 144 -1.66 25.24 -7.82
CA SER A 144 -2.30 25.83 -8.99
C SER A 144 -3.74 25.35 -9.18
N GLN A 145 -4.05 24.16 -8.67
CA GLN A 145 -5.37 23.53 -8.77
C GLN A 145 -6.12 23.46 -7.46
N THR A 146 -5.49 23.83 -6.34
CA THR A 146 -6.01 23.65 -4.97
C THR A 146 -7.46 24.10 -4.80
N SER A 147 -7.78 25.33 -5.21
CA SER A 147 -9.12 25.88 -4.98
C SER A 147 -10.18 25.15 -5.80
N LYS A 148 -9.85 24.75 -7.04
CA LYS A 148 -10.78 24.04 -7.93
C LYS A 148 -10.99 22.59 -7.49
N SER A 149 -9.91 21.85 -7.26
CA SER A 149 -9.97 20.44 -6.86
C SER A 149 -10.63 20.26 -5.49
N PHE A 150 -10.34 21.14 -4.54
CA PHE A 150 -10.99 21.12 -3.22
C PHE A 150 -12.47 21.48 -3.31
N THR A 151 -12.82 22.58 -4.00
CA THR A 151 -14.23 22.98 -4.18
C THR A 151 -15.02 21.89 -4.88
N GLU A 152 -14.43 21.26 -5.90
CA GLU A 152 -15.03 20.12 -6.57
C GLU A 152 -15.26 18.98 -5.60
N ALA A 153 -14.25 18.57 -4.82
CA ALA A 153 -14.39 17.51 -3.84
C ALA A 153 -15.52 17.80 -2.83
N CYS A 154 -15.63 19.04 -2.36
CA CYS A 154 -16.70 19.46 -1.44
C CYS A 154 -18.10 19.33 -2.04
N ARG A 155 -18.28 19.46 -3.36
CA ARG A 155 -19.59 19.27 -4.01
C ARG A 155 -20.07 17.81 -3.96
N TYR A 156 -19.15 16.86 -3.96
CA TYR A 156 -19.46 15.44 -3.85
C TYR A 156 -19.66 15.01 -2.39
N PHE A 157 -19.19 15.82 -1.45
CA PHE A 157 -19.42 15.59 -0.04
C PHE A 157 -20.88 15.95 0.31
N ALA A 158 -21.76 14.96 0.18
CA ALA A 158 -23.09 15.00 0.74
C ALA A 158 -23.23 13.77 1.65
N PRO A 159 -23.32 13.93 2.98
CA PRO A 159 -23.61 12.80 3.85
C PRO A 159 -25.03 12.32 3.57
N ARG A 160 -25.19 11.39 2.62
CA ARG A 160 -26.46 10.72 2.35
C ARG A 160 -26.52 9.48 3.22
N ASN A 161 -27.53 9.39 4.08
CA ASN A 161 -27.82 8.19 4.89
C ASN A 161 -26.65 7.71 5.78
N GLY A 162 -25.82 8.62 6.27
CA GLY A 162 -24.65 8.28 7.11
C GLY A 162 -23.44 7.71 6.35
N VAL A 163 -23.50 7.63 5.02
CA VAL A 163 -22.36 7.26 4.18
C VAL A 163 -21.59 8.52 3.79
N ARG A 164 -20.31 8.56 4.16
CA ARG A 164 -19.37 9.62 3.74
C ARG A 164 -18.90 9.35 2.33
N GLU A 165 -19.59 9.91 1.34
CA GLU A 165 -19.10 9.91 -0.05
C GLU A 165 -18.07 11.03 -0.21
N ALA A 166 -16.83 10.64 -0.51
CA ALA A 166 -15.74 11.57 -0.78
C ALA A 166 -15.03 11.15 -2.07
N ARG A 167 -14.37 12.11 -2.72
CA ARG A 167 -13.55 11.82 -3.91
C ARG A 167 -12.42 10.84 -3.56
N PRO A 168 -12.01 9.94 -4.47
CA PRO A 168 -10.98 8.95 -4.18
C PRO A 168 -9.68 9.53 -3.61
N TRP A 169 -9.23 10.68 -4.12
CA TRP A 169 -8.01 11.34 -3.61
C TRP A 169 -8.16 11.85 -2.18
N VAL A 170 -9.36 12.27 -1.75
CA VAL A 170 -9.61 12.64 -0.34
C VAL A 170 -9.49 11.41 0.54
N VAL A 171 -10.09 10.29 0.13
CA VAL A 171 -9.99 9.01 0.86
C VAL A 171 -8.53 8.56 0.97
N ILE A 172 -7.76 8.68 -0.11
CA ILE A 172 -6.32 8.36 -0.12
C ILE A 172 -5.55 9.26 0.85
N SER A 173 -5.78 10.58 0.83
CA SER A 173 -5.13 11.51 1.75
C SER A 173 -5.44 11.21 3.21
N VAL A 174 -6.69 10.83 3.53
CA VAL A 174 -7.09 10.40 4.88
C VAL A 174 -6.41 9.08 5.26
N ALA A 175 -6.36 8.12 4.33
CA ALA A 175 -5.69 6.84 4.55
C ALA A 175 -4.20 7.02 4.85
N PHE A 176 -3.49 7.87 4.08
CA PHE A 176 -2.07 8.17 4.34
C PHE A 176 -1.82 8.80 5.71
N TYR A 177 -2.71 9.66 6.19
CA TYR A 177 -2.59 10.21 7.54
C TYR A 177 -2.82 9.15 8.62
N SER A 178 -3.83 8.31 8.41
CA SER A 178 -4.18 7.20 9.32
C SER A 178 -3.02 6.20 9.41
N ASP A 179 -2.49 5.75 8.27
CA ASP A 179 -1.35 4.82 8.19
C ASP A 179 -0.09 5.39 8.86
N ARG A 180 0.17 6.70 8.69
CA ARG A 180 1.28 7.36 9.37
C ARG A 180 1.06 7.38 10.89
N THR A 181 -0.14 7.72 11.35
CA THR A 181 -0.49 7.72 12.77
C THR A 181 -0.30 6.33 13.38
N PHE A 182 -0.78 5.29 12.69
CA PHE A 182 -0.55 3.90 13.07
C PHE A 182 0.94 3.59 13.21
N SER A 183 1.74 3.92 12.19
CA SER A 183 3.18 3.65 12.20
C SER A 183 3.92 4.39 13.31
N GLN A 184 3.53 5.64 13.61
CA GLN A 184 4.08 6.43 14.71
C GLN A 184 3.74 5.79 16.07
N CYS A 185 2.47 5.44 16.31
CA CYS A 185 2.06 4.73 17.52
C CYS A 185 2.83 3.41 17.71
N MET A 186 2.99 2.61 16.64
CA MET A 186 3.77 1.38 16.70
C MET A 186 5.23 1.65 17.09
N THR A 187 5.83 2.72 16.54
CA THR A 187 7.21 3.14 16.84
C THR A 187 7.36 3.62 18.29
N GLU A 188 6.40 4.39 18.81
CA GLU A 188 6.36 4.84 20.21
C GLU A 188 6.26 3.66 21.18
N HIS A 189 5.63 2.56 20.76
CA HIS A 189 5.62 1.29 21.47
C HIS A 189 6.84 0.40 21.19
N ASN A 190 7.96 0.96 20.75
CA ASN A 190 9.21 0.25 20.44
C ASN A 190 9.04 -0.88 19.42
N LEU A 191 8.07 -0.77 18.50
CA LEU A 191 7.92 -1.73 17.40
C LEU A 191 8.55 -1.15 16.14
N VAL A 192 9.19 -2.02 15.36
CA VAL A 192 9.73 -1.69 14.05
C VAL A 192 9.14 -2.62 13.00
N LYS A 193 8.76 -2.04 11.87
CA LYS A 193 8.28 -2.81 10.72
C LYS A 193 9.47 -3.51 10.07
N LYS A 194 9.40 -4.84 10.00
CA LYS A 194 10.32 -5.68 9.23
C LYS A 194 9.67 -6.03 7.91
N ILE A 195 10.38 -5.73 6.83
CA ILE A 195 10.01 -6.10 5.47
C ILE A 195 10.94 -7.26 5.11
N PRO A 196 10.43 -8.49 4.97
CA PRO A 196 11.26 -9.62 4.55
C PRO A 196 11.73 -9.42 3.10
N ASP A 197 12.91 -9.93 2.79
CA ASP A 197 13.38 -10.03 1.41
C ASP A 197 13.06 -11.42 0.88
N VAL A 198 12.37 -11.49 -0.26
CA VAL A 198 12.07 -12.73 -0.95
C VAL A 198 13.09 -12.97 -2.03
N LYS A 199 13.65 -14.18 -2.02
CA LYS A 199 14.60 -14.65 -3.02
C LYS A 199 13.86 -14.99 -4.31
N TYR A 200 14.20 -14.29 -5.38
CA TYR A 200 13.72 -14.60 -6.72
C TYR A 200 14.88 -15.13 -7.55
N SER A 201 14.67 -16.25 -8.25
CA SER A 201 15.67 -16.85 -9.13
C SER A 201 15.09 -17.03 -10.53
N TYR A 202 15.79 -16.51 -11.52
CA TYR A 202 15.42 -16.64 -12.94
C TYR A 202 16.63 -17.08 -13.77
N CYS A 203 16.36 -17.70 -14.91
CA CYS A 203 17.41 -18.07 -15.86
C CYS A 203 17.95 -16.83 -16.58
N LYS A 204 19.27 -16.75 -16.72
CA LYS A 204 19.89 -15.75 -17.59
C LYS A 204 19.54 -16.04 -19.05
N GLY A 205 19.17 -15.00 -19.78
CA GLY A 205 19.07 -15.05 -21.24
C GLY A 205 20.44 -14.86 -21.90
N ILE A 206 20.54 -15.22 -23.19
CA ILE A 206 21.73 -14.91 -24.01
C ILE A 206 21.75 -13.39 -24.21
N GLY A 207 22.66 -12.68 -23.53
CA GLY A 207 22.87 -11.23 -23.69
C GLY A 207 22.80 -10.37 -22.43
N TRP A 208 22.73 -10.97 -21.24
CA TRP A 208 22.90 -10.28 -19.95
C TRP A 208 24.33 -10.36 -19.44
#